data_AF-W4FER7-F1
#
_entry.id   AF-W4FER7-F1
#
_cell.length_a   1.000
_cell.length_b   1.000
_cell.length_c   1.000
_cell.angle_alpha   90.00
_cell.angle_beta   90.00
_cell.angle_gamma   90.00
#
_symmetry.space_group_name_H-M   'P 1'
#
loop_
_entity.id
_entity.type
_entity.pdbx_description
1 polymer ?
#
loop_
_entity_poly.entity_id
_entity_poly.type
_entity_poly.pdbx_seq_one_letter_code
_entity_poly.pdbx_strand_id
1 'polypeptide(L)'
;MKELTSDQRRAVVDHLLLRVVQAPCKLRHGAIKEVAQIFGRTRQTIAEIWKLKYTDLPARIRAIPPQRRTTLQRIAHAIGLPSSTLKDYYKRGFMVKYNSHIKPKLTGDHKVARVNWAMKFVRPSNNFRFADMYDYVHVDEKWFHATKIKSQMYLLPSEIPPHRSTQSKRCITKVIFLWDQ
;
A
#
# COMPACT_ATOMS: atom_id res chain seq x y z
N MET A 1 -34.88 -14.66 -7.89
CA MET A 1 -34.10 -15.25 -6.78
C MET A 1 -34.12 -14.23 -5.64
N LYS A 2 -34.79 -14.49 -4.50
CA LYS A 2 -34.89 -13.48 -3.42
C LYS A 2 -33.51 -13.26 -2.81
N GLU A 3 -32.97 -12.05 -2.92
CA GLU A 3 -31.72 -11.67 -2.26
C GLU A 3 -31.88 -11.77 -0.74
N LEU A 4 -30.88 -12.33 -0.05
CA LEU A 4 -30.87 -12.32 1.41
C LEU A 4 -30.63 -10.90 1.92
N THR A 5 -31.42 -10.49 2.92
CA THR A 5 -31.23 -9.20 3.61
C THR A 5 -29.89 -9.18 4.35
N SER A 6 -29.38 -7.98 4.67
CA SER A 6 -28.11 -7.80 5.40
C SER A 6 -28.08 -8.62 6.69
N ASP A 7 -29.19 -8.64 7.44
CA ASP A 7 -29.30 -9.37 8.70
C ASP A 7 -29.27 -10.89 8.50
N GLN A 8 -29.92 -11.39 7.46
CA GLN A 8 -29.86 -12.81 7.11
C GLN A 8 -28.44 -13.23 6.69
N ARG A 9 -27.72 -12.37 5.95
CA ARG A 9 -26.31 -12.63 5.59
C ARG A 9 -25.43 -12.67 6.84
N ARG A 10 -25.66 -11.79 7.81
CA ARG A 10 -24.95 -11.76 9.10
C ARG A 10 -25.20 -13.04 9.90
N ALA A 11 -26.46 -13.47 10.02
CA ALA A 11 -26.83 -14.71 10.69
C ALA A 11 -26.16 -15.95 10.06
N VAL A 12 -26.05 -15.99 8.73
CA VAL A 12 -25.30 -17.05 8.02
C VAL A 12 -23.83 -17.06 8.43
N VAL A 13 -23.18 -15.89 8.46
CA VAL A 13 -21.78 -15.76 8.88
C VAL A 13 -21.58 -16.21 10.32
N ASP A 14 -22.45 -15.81 11.24
CA ASP A 14 -22.37 -16.17 12.66
C ASP A 14 -22.48 -17.69 12.84
N HIS A 15 -23.44 -18.33 12.16
CA HIS A 15 -23.58 -19.79 12.16
C HIS A 15 -22.37 -20.53 11.57
N LEU A 16 -21.68 -19.95 10.60
CA LEU A 16 -20.45 -20.51 10.05
C LEU A 16 -19.26 -20.30 10.99
N LEU A 17 -19.18 -19.16 11.68
CA LEU A 17 -18.14 -18.87 12.68
C LEU A 17 -18.19 -19.85 13.85
N LEU A 18 -19.39 -20.22 14.32
CA LEU A 18 -19.57 -21.27 15.34
C LEU A 18 -19.04 -22.65 14.91
N ARG A 19 -18.89 -22.88 13.59
CA ARG A 19 -18.39 -24.14 13.00
C ARG A 19 -16.93 -24.07 12.57
N VAL A 20 -16.21 -23.01 12.94
CA VAL A 20 -14.76 -22.89 12.72
C VAL A 20 -14.04 -23.67 13.81
N VAL A 21 -13.17 -24.58 13.39
CA VAL A 21 -12.30 -25.33 14.30
C VAL A 21 -11.23 -24.37 14.84
N GLN A 22 -10.99 -24.35 16.16
CA GLN A 22 -10.08 -23.38 16.78
C GLN A 22 -8.61 -23.56 16.31
N ALA A 23 -8.19 -24.79 15.99
CA ALA A 23 -6.90 -25.09 15.38
C ALA A 23 -7.01 -26.28 14.40
N PRO A 24 -6.65 -26.13 13.11
CA PRO A 24 -6.41 -24.87 12.39
C PRO A 24 -7.71 -24.05 12.28
N CYS A 25 -7.65 -22.70 12.36
CA CYS A 25 -8.77 -21.76 12.18
C CYS A 25 -9.42 -21.86 10.78
N LYS A 26 -10.03 -23.00 10.49
CA LYS A 26 -10.62 -23.39 9.23
C LYS A 26 -12.04 -23.84 9.50
N LEU A 27 -12.91 -23.56 8.53
CA LEU A 27 -14.28 -24.03 8.58
C LEU A 27 -14.28 -25.56 8.50
N ARG A 28 -15.03 -26.22 9.38
CA ARG A 28 -15.20 -27.68 9.35
C ARG A 28 -15.69 -28.13 7.97
N HIS A 29 -15.15 -29.25 7.48
CA HIS A 29 -15.65 -29.86 6.25
C HIS A 29 -17.16 -30.13 6.37
N GLY A 30 -17.92 -29.87 5.30
CA GLY A 30 -19.39 -30.03 5.30
C GLY A 30 -20.19 -28.89 5.93
N ALA A 31 -19.59 -27.98 6.71
CA ALA A 31 -20.32 -26.91 7.41
C ALA A 31 -21.15 -26.01 6.48
N ILE A 32 -20.65 -25.71 5.27
CA ILE A 32 -21.40 -24.91 4.27
C ILE A 32 -22.67 -25.66 3.83
N LYS A 33 -22.62 -26.99 3.70
CA LYS A 33 -23.79 -27.80 3.30
C LYS A 33 -24.83 -27.81 4.43
N GLU A 34 -24.41 -27.95 5.67
CA GLU A 34 -25.30 -27.89 6.84
C GLU A 34 -25.98 -26.52 6.96
N VAL A 35 -25.20 -25.43 6.86
CA VAL A 35 -25.74 -24.06 6.93
C VAL A 35 -26.67 -23.78 5.74
N ALA A 36 -26.36 -24.31 4.55
CA ALA A 36 -27.23 -24.22 3.39
C ALA A 36 -28.60 -24.88 3.62
N GLN A 37 -28.64 -26.03 4.30
CA GLN A 37 -29.89 -26.69 4.68
C GLN A 37 -30.69 -25.87 5.70
N ILE A 38 -30.02 -25.33 6.74
CA ILE A 38 -30.67 -24.52 7.79
C ILE A 38 -31.33 -23.28 7.21
N PHE A 39 -30.64 -22.57 6.31
CA PHE A 39 -31.14 -21.33 5.72
C PHE A 39 -31.98 -21.55 4.46
N GLY A 40 -32.16 -22.80 4.00
CA GLY A 40 -32.88 -23.11 2.77
C GLY A 40 -32.29 -22.45 1.52
N ARG A 41 -30.96 -22.35 1.44
CA ARG A 41 -30.22 -21.72 0.33
C ARG A 41 -29.26 -22.68 -0.33
N THR A 42 -28.79 -22.34 -1.53
CA THR A 42 -27.80 -23.17 -2.21
C THR A 42 -26.45 -23.08 -1.50
N ARG A 43 -25.66 -24.17 -1.55
CA ARG A 43 -24.29 -24.21 -1.03
C ARG A 43 -23.43 -23.09 -1.62
N GLN A 44 -23.65 -22.73 -2.89
CA GLN A 44 -22.95 -21.64 -3.56
C GLN A 44 -23.25 -20.30 -2.90
N THR A 45 -24.53 -19.97 -2.63
CA THR A 45 -24.90 -18.72 -1.95
C THR A 45 -24.24 -18.61 -0.57
N ILE A 46 -24.25 -19.69 0.22
CA ILE A 46 -23.61 -19.69 1.54
C ILE A 46 -22.09 -19.55 1.43
N ALA A 47 -21.46 -20.20 0.44
CA ALA A 47 -20.03 -20.06 0.18
C ALA A 47 -19.66 -18.62 -0.23
N GLU A 48 -20.46 -17.96 -1.05
CA GLU A 48 -20.27 -16.55 -1.40
C GLU A 48 -20.45 -15.62 -0.20
N ILE A 49 -21.40 -15.89 0.70
CA ILE A 49 -21.55 -15.13 1.93
C ILE A 49 -20.33 -15.32 2.84
N TRP A 50 -19.84 -16.55 3.01
CA TRP A 50 -18.64 -16.83 3.81
C TRP A 50 -17.39 -16.12 3.28
N LYS A 51 -17.29 -15.98 1.95
CA LYS A 51 -16.25 -15.21 1.28
C LYS A 51 -16.28 -13.72 1.65
N LEU A 52 -17.41 -13.19 2.09
CA LEU A 52 -17.63 -11.80 2.50
C LEU A 52 -17.77 -11.62 4.03
N LYS A 53 -17.34 -12.60 4.83
CA LYS A 53 -17.56 -12.62 6.29
C LYS A 53 -17.10 -11.37 7.05
N TYR A 54 -16.13 -10.61 6.53
CA TYR A 54 -15.68 -9.36 7.14
C TYR A 54 -16.21 -8.15 6.36
N THR A 55 -17.49 -7.86 6.53
CA THR A 55 -18.11 -6.63 5.99
C THR A 55 -17.56 -5.37 6.65
N ASP A 56 -17.09 -5.49 7.89
CA ASP A 56 -16.45 -4.46 8.72
C ASP A 56 -14.98 -4.20 8.36
N LEU A 57 -14.38 -5.02 7.50
CA LEU A 57 -12.97 -4.93 7.12
C LEU A 57 -12.54 -3.54 6.61
N PRO A 58 -13.32 -2.83 5.77
CA PRO A 58 -12.95 -1.48 5.33
C PRO A 58 -12.86 -0.51 6.50
N ALA A 59 -13.81 -0.58 7.45
CA ALA A 59 -13.83 0.30 8.62
C ALA A 59 -12.60 0.05 9.51
N ARG A 60 -12.26 -1.23 9.74
CA ARG A 60 -11.07 -1.62 10.51
C ARG A 60 -9.76 -1.21 9.86
N ILE A 61 -9.66 -1.32 8.53
CA ILE A 61 -8.50 -0.84 7.78
C ILE A 61 -8.41 0.68 7.86
N ARG A 62 -9.54 1.41 7.70
CA ARG A 62 -9.60 2.87 7.79
C ARG A 62 -9.10 3.41 9.13
N ALA A 63 -9.40 2.72 10.23
CA ALA A 63 -8.96 3.09 11.57
C ALA A 63 -7.42 3.15 11.71
N ILE A 64 -6.66 2.42 10.87
CA ILE A 64 -5.20 2.46 10.87
C ILE A 64 -4.74 3.62 9.97
N PRO A 65 -3.83 4.50 10.39
CA PRO A 65 -3.28 5.53 9.49
C PRO A 65 -2.56 4.91 8.26
N PRO A 66 -2.72 5.44 7.03
CA PRO A 66 -2.08 4.89 5.82
C PRO A 66 -0.56 4.68 5.94
N GLN A 67 0.12 5.55 6.70
CA GLN A 67 1.56 5.49 6.96
C GLN A 67 1.99 4.21 7.70
N ARG A 68 1.07 3.59 8.46
CA ARG A 68 1.31 2.33 9.18
C ARG A 68 0.90 1.08 8.39
N ARG A 69 0.21 1.24 7.26
CA ARG A 69 -0.30 0.16 6.41
C ARG A 69 0.72 -0.31 5.38
N THR A 70 1.94 -0.64 5.81
CA THR A 70 3.06 -0.93 4.91
C THR A 70 3.07 -2.36 4.38
N THR A 71 2.75 -3.35 5.22
CA THR A 71 2.70 -4.76 4.86
C THR A 71 1.36 -5.37 5.27
N LEU A 72 0.88 -6.35 4.51
CA LEU A 72 -0.34 -7.08 4.86
C LEU A 72 -0.25 -7.71 6.25
N GLN A 73 0.91 -8.23 6.65
CA GLN A 73 1.11 -8.80 7.98
C GLN A 73 0.93 -7.77 9.09
N ARG A 74 1.48 -6.56 8.94
CA ARG A 74 1.35 -5.48 9.92
C ARG A 74 -0.09 -4.99 10.05
N ILE A 75 -0.80 -4.89 8.93
CA ILE A 75 -2.23 -4.55 8.91
C ILE A 75 -3.04 -5.65 9.60
N ALA A 76 -2.80 -6.92 9.23
CA ALA A 76 -3.50 -8.06 9.79
C ALA A 76 -3.32 -8.14 11.31
N HIS A 77 -2.10 -7.96 11.81
CA HIS A 77 -1.83 -7.89 13.25
C HIS A 77 -2.57 -6.73 13.94
N ALA A 78 -2.54 -5.53 13.36
CA ALA A 78 -3.23 -4.37 13.92
C ALA A 78 -4.76 -4.52 13.96
N ILE A 79 -5.32 -5.29 13.02
CA ILE A 79 -6.76 -5.55 12.92
C ILE A 79 -7.16 -6.81 13.73
N GLY A 80 -6.21 -7.67 14.12
CA GLY A 80 -6.49 -8.94 14.78
C GLY A 80 -6.97 -10.04 13.83
N LEU A 81 -6.49 -10.04 12.59
CA LEU A 81 -6.81 -11.07 11.58
C LEU A 81 -5.58 -11.90 11.22
N PRO A 82 -5.76 -13.16 10.78
CA PRO A 82 -4.68 -13.92 10.17
C PRO A 82 -4.19 -13.25 8.88
N SER A 83 -2.87 -13.15 8.71
CA SER A 83 -2.23 -12.55 7.53
C SER A 83 -2.66 -13.23 6.22
N SER A 84 -2.87 -14.55 6.26
CA SER A 84 -3.38 -15.35 5.14
C SER A 84 -4.77 -14.90 4.67
N THR A 85 -5.64 -14.52 5.61
CA THR A 85 -6.99 -14.05 5.29
C THR A 85 -6.93 -12.69 4.62
N LEU A 86 -6.15 -11.75 5.17
CA LEU A 86 -5.99 -10.44 4.55
C LEU A 86 -5.34 -10.54 3.15
N LYS A 87 -4.42 -11.50 2.94
CA LYS A 87 -3.82 -11.78 1.63
C LYS A 87 -4.82 -12.30 0.60
N ASP A 88 -5.77 -13.14 1.01
CA ASP A 88 -6.87 -13.59 0.13
C ASP A 88 -7.76 -12.41 -0.29
N TYR A 89 -8.15 -11.56 0.66
CA TYR A 89 -8.91 -10.34 0.37
C TYR A 89 -8.15 -9.38 -0.57
N TYR A 90 -6.83 -9.22 -0.36
CA TYR A 90 -5.99 -8.45 -1.30
C TYR A 90 -6.01 -9.04 -2.72
N LYS A 91 -5.85 -10.37 -2.87
CA LYS A 91 -5.90 -11.04 -4.18
C LYS A 91 -7.24 -10.87 -4.89
N ARG A 92 -8.33 -10.69 -4.14
CA ARG A 92 -9.69 -10.42 -4.64
C ARG A 92 -9.94 -8.95 -4.97
N GLY A 93 -8.94 -8.08 -4.85
CA GLY A 93 -9.05 -6.66 -5.20
C GLY A 93 -9.60 -5.77 -4.08
N PHE A 94 -9.70 -6.27 -2.84
CA PHE A 94 -10.23 -5.48 -1.72
C PHE A 94 -9.32 -4.32 -1.29
N MET A 95 -8.03 -4.40 -1.61
CA MET A 95 -7.05 -3.35 -1.35
C MET A 95 -6.12 -3.23 -2.55
N VAL A 96 -5.56 -2.04 -2.71
CA VAL A 96 -4.60 -1.73 -3.77
C VAL A 96 -3.27 -1.36 -3.13
N LYS A 97 -2.18 -1.87 -3.70
CA LYS A 97 -0.84 -1.49 -3.30
C LYS A 97 -0.46 -0.18 -3.99
N TYR A 98 -0.09 0.81 -3.21
CA TYR A 98 0.37 2.12 -3.68
C TYR A 98 1.83 2.37 -3.30
N ASN A 99 2.62 2.85 -4.26
CA ASN A 99 4.01 3.23 -4.06
C ASN A 99 4.14 4.75 -4.07
N SER A 100 4.37 5.34 -2.90
CA SER A 100 4.64 6.77 -2.77
C SER A 100 6.14 7.06 -2.92
N HIS A 101 6.45 8.12 -3.66
CA HIS A 101 7.80 8.68 -3.77
C HIS A 101 7.76 10.15 -3.35
N ILE A 102 8.68 10.57 -2.50
CA ILE A 102 8.86 12.01 -2.24
C ILE A 102 9.41 12.64 -3.53
N LYS A 103 8.63 13.53 -4.13
CA LYS A 103 9.06 14.32 -5.29
C LYS A 103 9.56 15.70 -4.82
N PRO A 104 10.70 16.19 -5.35
CA PRO A 104 11.13 17.56 -5.11
C PRO A 104 10.15 18.52 -5.78
N LYS A 105 9.78 19.59 -5.08
CA LYS A 105 8.90 20.65 -5.60
C LYS A 105 9.72 21.55 -6.53
N LEU A 106 9.67 21.31 -7.84
CA LEU A 106 10.24 22.23 -8.83
C LEU A 106 9.29 23.40 -9.08
N THR A 107 9.73 24.62 -8.77
CA THR A 107 9.09 25.87 -9.20
C THR A 107 9.52 26.21 -10.64
N GLY A 108 8.88 27.20 -11.26
CA GLY A 108 9.29 27.73 -12.56
C GLY A 108 10.75 28.20 -12.54
N ASP A 109 11.12 28.94 -11.50
CA ASP A 109 12.48 29.47 -11.30
C ASP A 109 13.52 28.35 -11.19
N HIS A 110 13.21 27.26 -10.48
CA HIS A 110 14.09 26.10 -10.40
C HIS A 110 14.33 25.47 -11.79
N LYS A 111 13.33 25.48 -12.67
CA LYS A 111 13.49 24.96 -14.04
C LYS A 111 14.42 25.86 -14.85
N VAL A 112 14.18 27.18 -14.81
CA VAL A 112 15.01 28.18 -15.52
C VAL A 112 16.46 28.13 -15.04
N ALA A 113 16.69 28.10 -13.73
CA ALA A 113 18.02 28.02 -13.14
C ALA A 113 18.78 26.75 -13.60
N ARG A 114 18.09 25.60 -13.68
CA ARG A 114 18.71 24.34 -14.13
C ARG A 114 19.06 24.37 -15.62
N VAL A 115 18.20 24.97 -16.46
CA VAL A 115 18.49 25.14 -17.89
C VAL A 115 19.67 26.09 -18.09
N ASN A 116 19.67 27.24 -17.40
CA ASN A 116 20.77 28.20 -17.46
C ASN A 116 22.08 27.59 -16.98
N TRP A 117 22.05 26.76 -15.93
CA TRP A 117 23.22 26.04 -15.46
C TRP A 117 23.74 25.06 -16.52
N ALA A 118 22.86 24.24 -17.11
CA ALA A 118 23.25 23.29 -18.16
C ALA A 118 23.83 23.99 -19.41
N MET A 119 23.25 25.14 -19.80
CA MET A 119 23.73 25.92 -20.95
C MET A 119 25.18 26.41 -20.81
N LYS A 120 25.67 26.65 -19.58
CA LYS A 120 27.08 27.03 -19.37
C LYS A 120 28.08 25.96 -19.81
N PHE A 121 27.63 24.71 -19.86
CA PHE A 121 28.47 23.58 -20.27
C PHE A 121 28.31 23.26 -21.76
N VAL A 122 27.44 23.95 -22.49
CA VAL A 122 27.25 23.75 -23.93
C VAL A 122 28.19 24.68 -24.68
N ARG A 123 29.09 24.13 -25.51
CA ARG A 123 30.04 24.92 -26.31
C ARG A 123 29.34 25.43 -27.59
N PRO A 124 29.24 26.76 -27.79
CA PRO A 124 28.57 27.32 -28.98
C PRO A 124 29.25 26.94 -30.31
N SER A 125 30.56 26.71 -30.28
CA SER A 125 31.39 26.52 -31.47
C SER A 125 31.35 25.10 -32.08
N ASN A 126 30.83 24.10 -31.36
CA ASN A 126 30.89 22.69 -31.76
C ASN A 126 29.50 22.04 -31.81
N ASN A 127 28.58 22.55 -32.64
CA ASN A 127 27.22 22.00 -32.83
C ASN A 127 26.47 21.76 -31.50
N PHE A 128 26.61 22.67 -30.53
CA PHE A 128 26.00 22.54 -29.19
C PHE A 128 26.41 21.27 -28.41
N ARG A 129 27.66 20.80 -28.59
CA ARG A 129 28.19 19.71 -27.76
C ARG A 129 28.51 20.21 -26.34
N PHE A 130 28.29 19.34 -25.36
CA PHE A 130 28.72 19.57 -23.99
C PHE A 130 30.26 19.62 -23.91
N ALA A 131 30.79 20.42 -22.99
CA ALA A 131 32.19 20.43 -22.62
C ALA A 131 32.61 19.05 -22.08
N ASP A 132 33.87 18.71 -22.31
CA ASP A 132 34.52 17.46 -21.93
C ASP A 132 34.74 17.29 -20.42
N MET A 133 34.68 18.37 -19.64
CA MET A 133 34.72 18.38 -18.17
C MET A 133 35.95 17.67 -17.56
N TYR A 134 37.06 17.57 -18.30
CA TYR A 134 38.30 16.92 -17.82
C TYR A 134 38.94 17.62 -16.61
N ASP A 135 38.53 18.87 -16.34
CA ASP A 135 38.93 19.69 -15.19
C ASP A 135 38.00 19.56 -13.97
N TYR A 136 36.95 18.73 -14.03
CA TYR A 136 35.99 18.53 -12.94
C TYR A 136 36.20 17.20 -12.20
N VAL A 137 36.61 17.29 -10.93
CA VAL A 137 36.52 16.16 -10.00
C VAL A 137 35.17 16.22 -9.28
N HIS A 138 34.33 15.21 -9.48
CA HIS A 138 33.03 15.11 -8.82
C HIS A 138 33.18 14.37 -7.50
N VAL A 139 33.02 15.10 -6.39
CA VAL A 139 32.94 14.52 -5.05
C VAL A 139 31.46 14.41 -4.67
N ASP A 140 31.01 13.21 -4.28
CA ASP A 140 29.63 12.98 -3.85
C ASP A 140 29.57 12.55 -2.38
N GLU A 141 28.84 13.31 -1.58
CA GLU A 141 28.53 12.95 -0.20
C GLU A 141 27.21 12.21 -0.11
N LYS A 142 27.23 11.03 0.53
CA LYS A 142 26.05 10.19 0.65
C LYS A 142 25.32 10.41 1.98
N TRP A 143 24.19 11.10 1.90
CA TRP A 143 23.32 11.36 3.04
C TRP A 143 22.25 10.28 3.22
N PHE A 144 22.04 9.79 4.45
CA PHE A 144 20.91 8.93 4.80
C PHE A 144 19.76 9.78 5.35
N HIS A 145 18.57 9.58 4.81
CA HIS A 145 17.38 10.33 5.24
C HIS A 145 16.62 9.57 6.32
N ALA A 146 16.28 10.24 7.43
CA ALA A 146 15.44 9.67 8.48
C ALA A 146 14.05 9.29 7.93
N THR A 147 13.52 10.10 7.00
CA THR A 147 12.24 9.84 6.34
C THR A 147 12.43 9.00 5.10
N LYS A 148 11.66 7.90 4.98
CA LYS A 148 11.69 7.04 3.78
C LYS A 148 11.26 7.81 2.54
N ILE A 149 12.18 7.96 1.58
CA ILE A 149 11.94 8.61 0.27
C ILE A 149 10.91 7.80 -0.53
N LYS A 150 11.08 6.48 -0.56
CA LYS A 150 10.14 5.54 -1.17
C LYS A 150 9.38 4.86 -0.05
N SER A 151 8.05 4.90 -0.08
CA SER A 151 7.24 4.18 0.89
C SER A 151 6.07 3.51 0.21
N GLN A 152 5.87 2.24 0.54
CA GLN A 152 4.79 1.40 0.03
C GLN A 152 3.68 1.36 1.07
N MET A 153 2.44 1.46 0.63
CA MET A 153 1.27 1.39 1.50
C MET A 153 0.11 0.66 0.81
N TYR A 154 -0.74 0.02 1.60
CA TYR A 154 -1.98 -0.58 1.12
C TYR A 154 -3.15 0.36 1.43
N LEU A 155 -3.90 0.69 0.39
CA LEU A 155 -5.04 1.58 0.43
C LEU A 155 -6.31 0.80 0.09
N LEU A 156 -7.45 1.28 0.58
CA LEU A 156 -8.73 0.82 0.07
C LEU A 156 -9.00 1.45 -1.31
N PRO A 157 -9.77 0.80 -2.20
CA PRO A 157 -10.05 1.32 -3.54
C PRO A 157 -10.67 2.72 -3.58
N SER A 158 -11.36 3.13 -2.50
CA SER A 158 -11.97 4.47 -2.36
C SER A 158 -11.06 5.51 -1.72
N GLU A 159 -9.85 5.16 -1.29
CA GLU A 159 -8.94 6.10 -0.64
C GLU A 159 -8.04 6.81 -1.65
N ILE A 160 -7.91 8.12 -1.48
CA ILE A 160 -6.97 8.93 -2.26
C ILE A 160 -5.56 8.70 -1.70
N PRO A 161 -4.57 8.34 -2.55
CA PRO A 161 -3.21 8.17 -2.09
C PRO A 161 -2.64 9.46 -1.48
N PRO A 162 -1.93 9.39 -0.34
CA PRO A 162 -1.40 10.58 0.31
C PRO A 162 -0.33 11.22 -0.57
N HIS A 163 -0.52 12.51 -0.87
CA HIS A 163 0.49 13.30 -1.57
C HIS A 163 1.70 13.54 -0.67
N ARG A 164 2.90 13.22 -1.19
CA ARG A 164 4.18 13.46 -0.49
C ARG A 164 5.09 14.29 -1.38
N SER A 165 5.20 15.57 -1.07
CA SER A 165 6.17 16.48 -1.67
C SER A 165 7.05 17.11 -0.60
N THR A 166 8.26 17.47 -1.00
CA THR A 166 9.17 18.27 -0.17
C THR A 166 9.81 19.33 -1.07
N GLN A 167 10.16 20.48 -0.50
CA GLN A 167 10.84 21.53 -1.28
C GLN A 167 12.22 21.05 -1.75
N SER A 168 12.99 20.42 -0.87
CA SER A 168 14.26 19.80 -1.21
C SER A 168 14.55 18.61 -0.32
N LYS A 169 15.40 17.69 -0.79
CA LYS A 169 15.95 16.61 0.05
C LYS A 169 16.77 17.16 1.23
N ARG A 170 17.16 18.45 1.22
CA ARG A 170 17.92 19.10 2.30
C ARG A 170 17.06 19.30 3.56
N CYS A 171 15.76 19.51 3.39
CA CYS A 171 14.83 19.72 4.52
C CYS A 171 14.36 18.40 5.18
N ILE A 172 14.77 17.24 4.66
CA ILE A 172 14.53 15.96 5.31
C ILE A 172 15.67 15.73 6.29
N THR A 173 15.38 15.45 7.56
CA THR A 173 16.40 15.12 8.57
C THR A 173 17.37 14.07 8.03
N LYS A 174 18.67 14.35 8.10
CA LYS A 174 19.72 13.51 7.55
C LYS A 174 20.71 13.09 8.62
N VAL A 175 21.30 11.93 8.42
CA VAL A 175 22.49 11.47 9.11
C VAL A 175 23.56 11.24 8.04
N ILE A 176 24.77 11.76 8.28
CA ILE A 176 25.92 11.52 7.42
C ILE A 176 26.70 10.33 7.97
N PHE A 177 27.14 9.46 7.08
CA PHE A 177 28.15 8.45 7.40
C PHE A 177 29.36 8.75 6.54
N LEU A 178 30.48 9.06 7.19
CA LEU A 178 31.79 9.14 6.58
C LEU A 178 32.52 7.84 6.91
N TRP A 179 33.00 7.14 5.88
CA TRP A 179 33.85 5.97 6.03
C TRP A 179 35.17 6.28 5.33
N ASP A 180 36.27 6.08 6.04
CA ASP A 180 37.62 6.13 5.48
C ASP A 180 38.08 4.69 5.20
N GLN A 181 38.62 4.44 4.01
CA GLN A 181 39.20 3.13 3.63
C GLN A 181 40.71 3.17 3.77
#